data_AF-A0A6M1SV67-F1
#
_entry.id   AF-A0A6M1SV67-F1
#
_cell.length_a   1.000
_cell.length_b   1.000
_cell.length_c   1.000
_cell.angle_alpha   90.00
_cell.angle_beta   90.00
_cell.angle_gamma   90.00
#
_symmetry.space_group_name_H-M   'P 1'
#
loop_
_entity.id
_entity.type
_entity.pdbx_description
1 polymer ?
#
loop_
_entity_poly.entity_id
_entity_poly.type
_entity_poly.pdbx_seq_one_letter_code
_entity_poly.pdbx_strand_id
1 'polypeptide(L)'
;MKTSKLSKRIRICGLIASTLLTFGAAAQEIVVPLDPIEGTWQTKLLSEVTISACPEGFCGYLSRIVVPGEGLTAEEAEAAAAMDPADFFDMRNKDPALRNRPMQGLQLLTLIRSDKPNIYDGAIYNPQDGNTYSGYVEMVSPELLRLNGCVLFNVICRGEDWLRVIPPVEEAATP
;
A
#
# COMPACT_ATOMS: atom_id res chain seq x y z
N MET A 1 -49.81 -8.26 -69.57
CA MET A 1 -49.94 -7.00 -70.34
C MET A 1 -50.08 -5.86 -69.33
N LYS A 2 -49.30 -4.79 -69.49
CA LYS A 2 -49.17 -3.62 -68.59
C LYS A 2 -50.52 -2.98 -68.22
N THR A 3 -50.62 -2.40 -67.02
CA THR A 3 -50.78 -0.94 -66.82
C THR A 3 -50.79 -0.57 -65.34
N SER A 4 -49.87 0.34 -64.98
CA SER A 4 -49.86 1.17 -63.77
C SER A 4 -51.02 2.16 -63.75
N LYS A 5 -51.55 2.54 -62.56
CA LYS A 5 -51.94 3.94 -62.28
C LYS A 5 -52.11 4.25 -60.78
N LEU A 6 -51.34 5.26 -60.41
CA LEU A 6 -51.27 6.18 -59.26
C LEU A 6 -52.61 6.71 -58.69
N SER A 7 -52.69 6.90 -57.36
CA SER A 7 -53.53 7.88 -56.61
C SER A 7 -53.73 7.39 -55.15
N LYS A 8 -53.70 8.14 -54.05
CA LYS A 8 -53.54 9.55 -53.68
C LYS A 8 -53.21 9.58 -52.17
N ARG A 9 -52.59 10.68 -51.75
CA ARG A 9 -52.05 10.97 -50.41
C ARG A 9 -53.10 10.91 -49.31
N ILE A 10 -52.79 10.26 -48.18
CA ILE A 10 -53.48 10.44 -46.91
C ILE A 10 -52.49 11.10 -45.95
N ARG A 11 -52.81 12.34 -45.55
CA ARG A 11 -52.12 13.07 -44.49
C ARG A 11 -52.69 12.57 -43.17
N ILE A 12 -51.88 11.87 -42.36
CA ILE A 12 -52.22 11.59 -40.97
C ILE A 12 -51.35 12.50 -40.11
N CYS A 13 -51.96 13.57 -39.57
CA CYS A 13 -51.43 14.29 -38.43
C CYS A 13 -51.57 13.37 -37.20
N GLY A 14 -50.52 12.61 -36.89
CA GLY A 14 -50.39 11.94 -35.60
C GLY A 14 -49.30 12.64 -34.80
N LEU A 15 -49.68 13.49 -33.84
CA LEU A 15 -48.77 13.89 -32.77
C LEU A 15 -48.53 12.64 -31.91
N ILE A 16 -47.39 11.99 -32.10
CA ILE A 16 -46.89 10.98 -31.16
C ILE A 16 -46.02 11.75 -30.18
N ALA A 17 -46.56 12.03 -28.99
CA ALA A 17 -45.77 12.56 -27.88
C ALA A 17 -44.87 11.42 -27.36
N SER A 18 -43.67 11.30 -27.95
CA SER A 18 -42.63 10.40 -27.47
C SER A 18 -42.00 10.99 -26.22
N THR A 19 -42.53 10.63 -25.04
CA THR A 19 -41.85 10.83 -23.77
C THR A 19 -40.64 9.91 -23.74
N LEU A 20 -39.46 10.45 -24.09
CA LEU A 20 -38.18 9.81 -23.83
C LEU A 20 -38.01 9.68 -22.31
N LEU A 21 -38.28 8.49 -21.78
CA LEU A 21 -37.77 8.08 -20.47
C LEU A 21 -36.27 7.91 -20.61
N THR A 22 -35.53 8.98 -20.33
CA THR A 22 -34.08 8.91 -20.11
C THR A 22 -33.85 8.11 -18.83
N PHE A 23 -33.65 6.80 -18.97
CA PHE A 23 -33.02 6.00 -17.91
C PHE A 23 -31.58 6.52 -17.76
N GLY A 24 -31.35 7.34 -16.74
CA GLY A 24 -30.00 7.70 -16.32
C GLY A 24 -29.30 6.44 -15.87
N ALA A 25 -28.27 6.01 -16.62
CA ALA A 25 -27.37 4.97 -16.17
C ALA A 25 -26.59 5.50 -14.97
N ALA A 26 -27.00 5.14 -13.76
CA ALA A 26 -26.18 5.34 -12.58
C ALA A 26 -24.93 4.46 -12.74
N ALA A 27 -23.77 5.08 -12.92
CA ALA A 27 -22.50 4.38 -12.83
C ALA A 27 -22.37 3.83 -11.41
N GLN A 28 -22.33 2.52 -11.27
CA GLN A 28 -21.99 1.88 -10.00
C GLN A 28 -20.48 1.86 -9.88
N GLU A 29 -19.94 2.55 -8.88
CA GLU A 29 -18.51 2.48 -8.57
C GLU A 29 -18.20 1.12 -7.94
N ILE A 30 -17.25 0.40 -8.53
CA ILE A 30 -16.74 -0.86 -7.98
C ILE A 30 -15.70 -0.49 -6.93
N VAL A 31 -16.07 -0.59 -5.66
CA VAL A 31 -15.10 -0.49 -4.55
C VAL A 31 -14.34 -1.82 -4.50
N VAL A 32 -13.13 -1.84 -5.03
CA VAL A 32 -12.22 -2.97 -4.85
C VAL A 32 -11.63 -2.85 -3.44
N PRO A 33 -11.83 -3.84 -2.55
CA PRO A 33 -11.20 -3.79 -1.24
C PRO A 33 -9.68 -3.82 -1.43
N LEU A 34 -8.97 -2.98 -0.67
CA LEU A 34 -7.52 -3.03 -0.59
C LEU A 34 -7.08 -4.44 -0.19
N ASP A 35 -5.91 -4.82 -0.66
CA ASP A 35 -5.31 -6.09 -0.28
C ASP A 35 -5.06 -6.13 1.23
N PRO A 36 -5.28 -7.26 1.94
CA PRO A 36 -5.11 -7.30 3.39
C PRO A 36 -3.75 -6.82 3.91
N ILE A 37 -2.69 -6.92 3.09
CA ILE A 37 -1.36 -6.45 3.46
C ILE A 37 -1.20 -4.92 3.37
N GLU A 38 -2.02 -4.24 2.59
CA GLU A 38 -1.95 -2.78 2.42
C GLU A 38 -2.32 -2.07 3.73
N GLY A 39 -1.66 -0.93 3.98
CA GLY A 39 -1.84 -0.10 5.17
C GLY A 39 -0.54 0.20 5.90
N THR A 40 -0.64 0.89 7.03
CA THR A 40 0.51 1.25 7.87
C THR A 40 0.66 0.24 9.00
N TRP A 41 1.90 -0.22 9.19
CA TRP A 41 2.28 -1.25 10.14
C TRP A 41 3.38 -0.74 11.06
N GLN A 42 3.19 -0.88 12.36
CA GLN A 42 4.14 -0.52 13.39
C GLN A 42 5.06 -1.70 13.71
N THR A 43 6.36 -1.47 13.63
CA THR A 43 7.39 -2.44 14.01
C THR A 43 7.46 -2.61 15.52
N LYS A 44 8.16 -3.65 16.00
CA LYS A 44 8.38 -3.88 17.43
C LYS A 44 9.09 -2.70 18.11
N LEU A 45 9.89 -1.95 17.35
CA LEU A 45 10.61 -0.76 17.78
C LEU A 45 9.88 0.54 17.43
N LEU A 46 8.57 0.46 17.18
CA LEU A 46 7.64 1.58 17.03
C LEU A 46 7.82 2.45 15.78
N SER A 47 8.77 2.14 14.90
CA SER A 47 8.79 2.73 13.56
C SER A 47 7.60 2.25 12.74
N GLU A 48 7.17 3.02 11.74
CA GLU A 48 6.00 2.66 10.93
C GLU A 48 6.39 2.46 9.47
N VAL A 49 5.86 1.42 8.84
CA VAL A 49 6.04 1.09 7.43
C VAL A 49 4.68 1.08 6.74
N THR A 50 4.52 1.88 5.69
CA THR A 50 3.31 1.85 4.85
C THR A 50 3.52 0.90 3.69
N ILE A 51 2.67 -0.10 3.57
CA ILE A 51 2.64 -1.06 2.47
C ILE A 51 1.50 -0.67 1.52
N SER A 52 1.80 -0.62 0.23
CA SER A 52 0.85 -0.30 -0.84
C SER A 52 1.17 -1.07 -2.12
N ALA A 53 0.20 -1.19 -3.03
CA ALA A 53 0.44 -1.75 -4.35
C ALA A 53 1.51 -0.94 -5.14
N CYS A 54 2.38 -1.63 -5.86
CA CYS A 54 3.41 -1.06 -6.75
C CYS A 54 3.59 -1.95 -8.00
N PRO A 55 4.28 -1.51 -9.06
CA PRO A 55 4.48 -2.30 -10.28
C PRO A 55 5.07 -3.71 -10.05
N GLU A 56 5.84 -3.89 -8.97
CA GLU A 56 6.48 -5.14 -8.57
C GLU A 56 5.58 -6.04 -7.72
N GLY A 57 4.38 -5.59 -7.34
CA GLY A 57 3.47 -6.27 -6.41
C GLY A 57 3.06 -5.33 -5.29
N PHE A 58 3.68 -5.47 -4.12
CA PHE A 58 3.50 -4.58 -2.97
C PHE A 58 4.85 -4.07 -2.47
N CYS A 59 4.90 -2.79 -2.15
CA CYS A 59 6.10 -2.11 -1.70
C CYS A 59 5.86 -1.48 -0.33
N GLY A 60 6.81 -1.70 0.58
CA GLY A 60 6.77 -1.14 1.95
C GLY A 60 7.76 0.01 2.09
N TYR A 61 7.29 1.15 2.56
CA TYR A 61 8.08 2.37 2.72
C TYR A 61 8.12 2.82 4.17
N LEU A 62 9.30 3.22 4.65
CA LEU A 62 9.46 3.77 6.00
C LEU A 62 8.70 5.11 6.11
N SER A 63 7.59 5.08 6.85
CA SER A 63 6.63 6.19 6.96
C SER A 63 6.79 7.00 8.25
N ARG A 64 7.31 6.37 9.31
CA ARG A 64 7.71 7.05 10.55
C ARG A 64 8.98 6.43 11.10
N ILE A 65 9.95 7.28 11.42
CA ILE A 65 11.22 6.87 12.04
C ILE A 65 11.09 6.97 13.55
N VAL A 66 11.42 5.90 14.26
CA VAL A 66 11.64 5.91 15.71
C VAL A 66 13.03 5.36 15.98
N VAL A 67 13.88 6.16 16.63
CA VAL A 67 15.18 5.71 17.12
C VAL A 67 14.98 5.06 18.50
N PRO A 68 15.25 3.76 18.66
CA PRO A 68 15.13 3.11 19.95
C PRO A 68 16.17 3.67 20.92
N GLY A 69 15.79 3.92 22.17
CA GLY A 69 16.72 4.33 23.23
C GLY A 69 17.64 3.21 23.73
N GLU A 70 17.52 1.98 23.23
CA GLU A 70 18.37 0.87 23.66
C GLU A 70 19.84 1.14 23.29
N GLY A 71 20.71 1.15 24.30
CA GLY A 71 22.13 1.49 24.12
C GLY A 71 22.45 2.98 24.11
N LEU A 72 21.45 3.84 24.32
CA LEU A 72 21.61 5.29 24.49
C LEU A 72 21.41 5.70 25.96
N THR A 73 22.08 6.76 26.38
CA THR A 73 21.70 7.50 27.58
C THR A 73 20.35 8.21 27.38
N ALA A 74 19.71 8.63 28.47
CA ALA A 74 18.45 9.37 28.37
C ALA A 74 18.59 10.67 27.56
N GLU A 75 19.71 11.38 27.72
CA GLU A 75 20.01 12.60 26.98
C GLU A 75 20.20 12.34 25.47
N GLU A 76 20.92 11.27 25.11
CA GLU A 76 21.10 10.86 23.71
C GLU A 76 19.79 10.39 23.07
N ALA A 77 18.94 9.68 23.83
CA ALA A 77 17.63 9.24 23.35
C ALA A 77 16.68 10.43 23.13
N GLU A 78 16.68 11.41 24.03
CA GLU A 78 15.92 12.65 23.87
C GLU A 78 16.41 13.46 22.66
N ALA A 79 17.73 13.60 22.51
CA ALA A 79 18.33 14.26 21.37
C ALA A 79 17.96 13.57 20.04
N ALA A 80 18.02 12.23 19.99
CA ALA A 80 17.65 11.46 18.81
C ALA A 80 16.15 11.58 18.48
N ALA A 81 15.28 11.61 19.50
CA ALA A 81 13.84 11.80 19.32
C ALA A 81 13.48 13.22 18.84
N ALA A 82 14.34 14.21 19.10
CA ALA A 82 14.16 15.60 18.66
C ALA A 82 14.74 15.89 17.26
N MET A 83 15.44 14.94 16.64
CA MET A 83 15.95 15.10 15.28
C MET A 83 14.81 15.19 14.25
N ASP A 84 14.99 16.02 13.21
CA ASP A 84 14.06 16.06 12.08
C ASP A 84 14.15 14.72 11.30
N PRO A 85 13.02 14.06 10.97
CA PRO A 85 13.02 12.89 10.09
C PRO A 85 13.79 13.07 8.77
N ALA A 86 13.89 14.31 8.26
CA ALA A 86 14.65 14.63 7.06
C ALA A 86 16.18 14.53 7.24
N ASP A 87 16.68 14.55 8.47
CA ASP A 87 18.11 14.46 8.80
C ASP A 87 18.63 13.02 8.93
N PHE A 88 17.76 12.02 8.74
CA PHE A 88 18.14 10.61 8.73
C PHE A 88 18.45 10.16 7.29
N PHE A 89 19.67 9.65 7.08
CA PHE A 89 20.16 9.19 5.77
C PHE A 89 20.59 7.73 5.80
N ASP A 90 20.56 7.07 4.64
CA ASP A 90 20.92 5.65 4.45
C ASP A 90 22.46 5.41 4.47
N MET A 91 23.14 5.95 5.48
CA MET A 91 24.60 6.04 5.54
C MET A 91 25.34 4.68 5.50
N ARG A 92 24.64 3.58 5.83
CA ARG A 92 25.22 2.22 5.87
C ARG A 92 25.04 1.45 4.56
N ASN A 93 24.41 2.05 3.55
CA ASN A 93 24.25 1.45 2.23
C ASN A 93 25.62 1.01 1.64
N LYS A 94 25.65 -0.18 1.03
CA LYS A 94 26.86 -0.71 0.39
C LYS A 94 27.27 0.11 -0.83
N ASP A 95 26.30 0.66 -1.56
CA ASP A 95 26.55 1.61 -2.64
C ASP A 95 26.74 3.03 -2.07
N PRO A 96 27.94 3.63 -2.19
CA PRO A 96 28.19 4.99 -1.74
C PRO A 96 27.25 6.03 -2.37
N ALA A 97 26.76 5.82 -3.59
CA ALA A 97 25.87 6.75 -4.28
C ALA A 97 24.48 6.83 -3.62
N LEU A 98 24.09 5.79 -2.88
CA LEU A 98 22.79 5.71 -2.21
C LEU A 98 22.82 6.23 -0.77
N ARG A 99 24.00 6.54 -0.20
CA ARG A 99 24.13 6.87 1.23
C ARG A 99 23.49 8.19 1.65
N ASN A 100 23.30 9.11 0.70
CA ASN A 100 22.73 10.44 0.96
C ASN A 100 21.22 10.51 0.69
N ARG A 101 20.56 9.38 0.40
CA ARG A 101 19.10 9.37 0.26
C ARG A 101 18.44 9.42 1.64
N PRO A 102 17.30 10.11 1.80
CA PRO A 102 16.59 10.17 3.06
C PRO A 102 16.07 8.79 3.46
N MET A 103 16.06 8.51 4.77
CA MET A 103 15.43 7.33 5.33
C MET A 103 13.90 7.46 5.35
N GLN A 104 13.38 8.68 5.51
CA GLN A 104 11.95 8.94 5.36
C GLN A 104 11.51 8.61 3.92
N GLY A 105 10.53 7.73 3.77
CA GLY A 105 10.05 7.24 2.48
C GLY A 105 10.95 6.19 1.82
N LEU A 106 11.97 5.69 2.52
CA LEU A 106 12.85 4.65 2.01
C LEU A 106 12.08 3.34 1.79
N GLN A 107 12.20 2.74 0.61
CA GLN A 107 11.62 1.43 0.33
C GLN A 107 12.40 0.35 1.07
N LEU A 108 11.72 -0.32 2.00
CA LEU A 108 12.26 -1.42 2.79
C LEU A 108 11.80 -2.78 2.25
N LEU A 109 10.59 -2.87 1.72
CA LEU A 109 9.98 -4.14 1.32
C LEU A 109 9.64 -4.15 -0.16
N THR A 110 9.87 -5.29 -0.81
CA THR A 110 9.30 -5.64 -2.11
C THR A 110 8.68 -7.02 -1.96
N LEU A 111 7.36 -7.13 -2.18
CA LEU A 111 6.57 -8.31 -1.84
C LEU A 111 5.67 -8.71 -3.01
N ILE A 112 5.47 -10.01 -3.19
CA ILE A 112 4.52 -10.61 -4.12
C ILE A 112 3.66 -11.62 -3.38
N ARG A 113 2.39 -11.75 -3.78
CA ARG A 113 1.52 -12.79 -3.23
C ARG A 113 2.11 -14.17 -3.58
N SER A 114 2.25 -15.04 -2.58
CA SER A 114 2.72 -16.41 -2.81
C SER A 114 1.59 -17.35 -3.21
N ASP A 115 1.93 -18.62 -3.43
CA ASP A 115 0.97 -19.71 -3.64
C ASP A 115 0.26 -20.16 -2.35
N LYS A 116 0.78 -19.75 -1.18
CA LYS A 116 0.20 -20.06 0.13
C LYS A 116 -0.79 -18.99 0.56
N PRO A 117 -1.90 -19.36 1.20
CA PRO A 117 -2.84 -18.38 1.73
C PRO A 117 -2.14 -17.48 2.75
N ASN A 118 -2.45 -16.18 2.71
CA ASN A 118 -1.97 -15.18 3.67
C ASN A 118 -0.45 -14.94 3.69
N ILE A 119 0.30 -15.49 2.73
CA ILE A 119 1.76 -15.31 2.64
C ILE A 119 2.11 -14.42 1.44
N TYR A 120 3.10 -13.54 1.65
CA TYR A 120 3.69 -12.71 0.61
C TYR A 120 5.21 -12.91 0.64
N ASP A 121 5.78 -13.43 -0.43
CA ASP A 121 7.22 -13.64 -0.56
C ASP A 121 7.91 -12.37 -1.04
N GLY A 122 9.18 -12.17 -0.67
CA GLY A 122 9.88 -11.00 -1.17
C GLY A 122 11.27 -10.75 -0.62
N ALA A 123 11.64 -9.47 -0.66
CA ALA A 123 12.94 -8.97 -0.26
C ALA A 123 12.80 -7.82 0.76
N ILE A 124 13.75 -7.75 1.69
CA ILE A 124 13.78 -6.83 2.83
C ILE A 124 15.12 -6.10 2.81
N TYR A 125 15.13 -4.82 2.49
CA TYR A 125 16.29 -3.95 2.67
C TYR A 125 16.40 -3.53 4.14
N ASN A 126 17.58 -3.74 4.75
CA ASN A 126 17.87 -3.29 6.10
C ASN A 126 18.85 -2.10 6.09
N PRO A 127 18.38 -0.86 6.33
CA PRO A 127 19.26 0.31 6.39
C PRO A 127 20.24 0.27 7.58
N GLN A 128 20.01 -0.59 8.58
CA GLN A 128 20.94 -0.77 9.69
C GLN A 128 22.20 -1.56 9.32
N ASP A 129 22.27 -2.25 8.18
CA ASP A 129 23.48 -2.95 7.76
C ASP A 129 23.81 -2.80 6.27
N GLY A 130 22.88 -2.21 5.50
CA GLY A 130 22.97 -1.97 4.07
C GLY A 130 22.72 -3.20 3.21
N ASN A 131 22.27 -4.32 3.79
CA ASN A 131 22.02 -5.56 3.07
C ASN A 131 20.55 -5.69 2.69
N THR A 132 20.30 -6.50 1.66
CA THR A 132 18.96 -6.98 1.30
C THR A 132 18.86 -8.46 1.59
N TYR A 133 17.81 -8.86 2.30
CA TYR A 133 17.54 -10.23 2.69
C TYR A 133 16.34 -10.76 1.94
N SER A 134 16.33 -12.06 1.64
CA SER A 134 15.10 -12.73 1.27
C SER A 134 14.19 -12.86 2.51
N GLY A 135 12.89 -12.89 2.29
CA GLY A 135 11.95 -13.02 3.38
C GLY A 135 10.53 -13.24 2.89
N TYR A 136 9.61 -13.25 3.84
CA TYR A 136 8.18 -13.31 3.58
C TYR A 136 7.40 -12.63 4.70
N VAL A 137 6.21 -12.16 4.38
CA VAL A 137 5.21 -11.67 5.33
C VAL A 137 4.12 -12.71 5.45
N GLU A 138 3.74 -13.03 6.68
CA GLU A 138 2.54 -13.80 7.02
C GLU A 138 1.49 -12.88 7.65
N MET A 139 0.29 -12.85 7.06
CA MET A 139 -0.87 -12.21 7.69
C MET A 139 -1.44 -13.15 8.75
N VAL A 140 -1.09 -12.91 10.01
CA VAL A 140 -1.55 -13.70 11.17
C VAL A 140 -3.01 -13.38 11.49
N SER A 141 -3.38 -12.11 11.37
CA SER A 141 -4.76 -11.62 11.46
C SER A 141 -4.87 -10.31 10.64
N PRO A 142 -6.07 -9.71 10.51
CA PRO A 142 -6.20 -8.41 9.89
C PRO A 142 -5.29 -7.33 10.50
N GLU A 143 -4.98 -7.42 11.80
CA GLU A 143 -4.24 -6.39 12.55
C GLU A 143 -2.83 -6.80 12.98
N LEU A 144 -2.40 -8.00 12.58
CA LEU A 144 -1.10 -8.56 12.94
C LEU A 144 -0.49 -9.23 11.73
N LEU A 145 0.66 -8.73 11.30
CA LEU A 145 1.52 -9.42 10.35
C LEU A 145 2.80 -9.88 11.05
N ARG A 146 3.42 -10.92 10.50
CA ARG A 146 4.75 -11.38 10.88
C ARG A 146 5.69 -11.26 9.69
N LEU A 147 6.69 -10.39 9.81
CA LEU A 147 7.77 -10.26 8.84
C LEU A 147 8.89 -11.26 9.19
N ASN A 148 9.25 -12.13 8.27
CA ASN A 148 10.35 -13.08 8.43
C ASN A 148 11.49 -12.73 7.48
N GLY A 149 12.64 -12.31 8.03
CA GLY A 149 13.88 -12.16 7.28
C GLY A 149 14.73 -13.41 7.37
N CYS A 150 15.24 -13.90 6.24
CA CYS A 150 15.99 -15.15 6.15
C CYS A 150 17.43 -14.94 5.66
N VAL A 151 18.34 -15.77 6.17
CA VAL A 151 19.74 -15.88 5.74
C VAL A 151 20.08 -17.33 5.41
N LEU A 152 21.20 -17.54 4.68
CA LEU A 152 21.69 -18.87 4.24
C LEU A 152 20.65 -19.68 3.45
N PHE A 153 20.38 -19.31 2.20
CA PHE A 153 19.44 -20.02 1.31
C PHE A 153 18.05 -20.25 1.91
N ASN A 154 17.52 -19.25 2.64
CA ASN A 154 16.21 -19.30 3.31
C ASN A 154 16.07 -20.31 4.46
N VAL A 155 17.17 -20.87 4.98
CA VAL A 155 17.13 -21.89 6.04
C VAL A 155 16.99 -21.27 7.43
N ILE A 156 17.62 -20.13 7.67
CA ILE A 156 17.61 -19.47 8.98
C ILE A 156 16.79 -18.19 8.88
N CYS A 157 15.56 -18.23 9.37
CA CYS A 157 14.68 -17.07 9.39
C CYS A 157 14.48 -16.55 10.82
N ARG A 158 14.40 -15.23 10.96
CA ARG A 158 13.95 -14.57 12.19
C ARG A 158 12.71 -13.73 11.88
N GLY A 159 11.69 -13.92 12.70
CA GLY A 159 10.41 -13.23 12.58
C GLY A 159 10.29 -12.05 13.54
N GLU A 160 9.60 -11.01 13.11
CA GLU A 160 9.13 -9.90 13.93
C GLU A 160 7.64 -9.65 13.66
N ASP A 161 6.88 -9.45 14.73
CA ASP A 161 5.44 -9.16 14.68
C ASP A 161 5.21 -7.66 14.58
N TRP A 162 4.45 -7.23 13.57
CA TRP A 162 4.06 -5.85 13.36
C TRP A 162 2.56 -5.67 13.51
N LEU A 163 2.17 -4.61 14.21
CA LEU A 163 0.78 -4.29 14.49
C LEU A 163 0.27 -3.28 13.47
N ARG A 164 -0.97 -3.44 13.01
CA ARG A 164 -1.58 -2.42 12.16
C ARG A 164 -1.75 -1.12 12.94
N VAL A 165 -1.31 -0.02 12.34
CA VAL A 165 -1.63 1.32 12.82
C VAL A 165 -3.07 1.63 12.43
N ILE A 166 -3.94 1.70 13.42
CA ILE A 166 -5.32 2.15 13.24
C ILE A 166 -5.26 3.68 13.35
N PRO A 167 -5.51 4.44 12.25
CA PRO A 167 -5.60 5.89 12.38
C PRO A 167 -6.69 6.19 13.42
N PRO A 168 -6.48 7.17 14.32
CA PRO A 168 -7.55 7.60 15.19
C PRO A 168 -8.75 7.94 14.30
N VAL A 169 -9.91 7.33 14.59
CA VAL A 169 -11.16 7.67 13.91
C VAL A 169 -11.29 9.16 14.03
N GLU A 170 -11.12 9.88 12.93
CA GLU A 170 -11.40 11.30 12.87
C GLU A 170 -12.86 11.42 13.31
N GLU A 171 -13.05 11.89 14.55
CA GLU A 171 -14.35 12.02 15.20
C GLU A 171 -15.22 12.79 14.22
N ALA A 172 -16.21 12.10 13.67
CA ALA A 172 -17.00 12.52 12.53
C ALA A 172 -17.25 14.03 12.60
N ALA A 173 -16.70 14.75 11.62
CA ALA A 173 -16.98 16.16 11.39
C ALA A 173 -18.48 16.36 11.54
N THR A 174 -18.87 16.94 12.68
CA THR A 174 -20.26 17.29 12.94
C THR A 174 -20.54 18.51 12.07
N PRO A 175 -21.64 18.51 11.29
CA PRO A 175 -21.94 19.57 10.33
C PRO A 175 -22.08 20.95 10.96
#